data_AF-A0A6S7IQI1-F1
#
_entry.id   AF-A0A6S7IQI1-F1
#
_cell.length_a   1.000
_cell.length_b   1.000
_cell.length_c   1.000
_cell.angle_alpha   90.00
_cell.angle_beta   90.00
_cell.angle_gamma   90.00
#
_symmetry.space_group_name_H-M   'P 1'
#
loop_
_entity.id
_entity.type
_entity.pdbx_description
1 polymer ?
#
loop_
_entity_poly.entity_id
_entity_poly.type
_entity_poly.pdbx_seq_one_letter_code
_entity_poly.pdbx_strand_id
1 'polypeptide(L)'
;MAIVQAIKKGPLMVYCSDFANAFVRSIKKIISGYEEGRVIFDRYLENSLKAQTRSKRSTGIDPVKFDINDATNIKLVPLKTLLSHIETKSKLTEYLGKAVLREYADSNKSVVVVYGTWTYCNKPNIVDPNIIEHSHEEADTLIPMHVLDASKTDGDTRDIDVYSPDTDVFVYLMDLFSSNNIAGHVRFITGKGKAKRTIDIRTRCEAVGTEKSKGLLGLHAFSGADWGGKFAGISKSRWINHYLTLESDSDAVDAFQKFGEDDFDQESVSDVLESFVCEVYAKNSKCRILGELRWELFRTKNLESEKLPPTLGALKPHIQRANAISAINKGYREPRPQTPLLTDNGWETISDGTISPKKCLEPPAPESVVELVKCGCRSECSTARCSCHKNNLPCTPLCKCGDCSNASDFDVPDQDEDIDE
;
A
#
# COMPACT_ATOMS: atom_id res chain seq x y z
N MET A 1 -10.94 -12.00 -1.54
CA MET A 1 -11.83 -11.55 -2.66
C MET A 1 -11.56 -12.15 -4.05
N ALA A 2 -10.38 -12.68 -4.33
CA ALA A 2 -9.99 -13.16 -5.66
C ALA A 2 -10.95 -14.18 -6.29
N ILE A 3 -11.35 -15.19 -5.51
CA ILE A 3 -12.24 -16.27 -5.96
C ILE A 3 -13.65 -15.72 -6.25
N VAL A 4 -14.15 -14.84 -5.38
CA VAL A 4 -15.44 -14.15 -5.57
C VAL A 4 -15.49 -13.45 -6.93
N GLN A 5 -14.43 -12.70 -7.26
CA GLN A 5 -14.32 -11.99 -8.54
C GLN A 5 -14.11 -12.90 -9.75
N ALA A 6 -13.66 -14.14 -9.55
CA ALA A 6 -13.46 -15.11 -10.63
C ALA A 6 -14.74 -15.85 -11.03
N ILE A 7 -15.80 -15.79 -10.21
CA ILE A 7 -17.09 -16.43 -10.51
C ILE A 7 -17.76 -15.73 -11.68
N LYS A 8 -17.98 -16.48 -12.76
CA LYS A 8 -18.75 -16.00 -13.92
C LYS A 8 -20.24 -16.09 -13.60
N LYS A 9 -20.95 -14.96 -13.64
CA LYS A 9 -22.40 -14.93 -13.52
C LYS A 9 -23.04 -15.44 -14.81
N GLY A 10 -23.71 -16.58 -14.73
CA GLY A 10 -24.48 -17.15 -15.83
C GLY A 10 -25.98 -16.81 -15.73
N PRO A 11 -26.79 -17.11 -16.76
CA PRO A 11 -28.22 -16.81 -16.79
C PRO A 11 -29.04 -17.46 -15.67
N LEU A 12 -28.54 -18.59 -15.15
CA LEU A 12 -29.15 -19.37 -14.08
C LEU A 12 -28.81 -18.86 -12.68
N MET A 13 -27.92 -17.88 -12.55
CA MET A 13 -27.55 -17.30 -11.26
C MET A 13 -28.48 -16.14 -10.93
N VAL A 14 -29.58 -16.45 -10.26
CA VAL A 14 -30.66 -15.50 -9.98
C VAL A 14 -30.47 -14.89 -8.60
N TYR A 15 -30.16 -15.70 -7.60
CA TYR A 15 -30.09 -15.29 -6.20
C TYR A 15 -28.67 -15.38 -5.62
N CYS A 16 -28.43 -14.70 -4.49
CA CYS A 16 -27.18 -14.81 -3.77
C CYS A 16 -26.86 -16.25 -3.33
N SER A 17 -27.87 -17.08 -3.08
CA SER A 17 -27.69 -18.53 -2.82
C SER A 17 -27.07 -19.27 -4.01
N ASP A 18 -27.46 -18.96 -5.25
CA ASP A 18 -26.83 -19.52 -6.45
C ASP A 18 -25.35 -19.12 -6.55
N PHE A 19 -25.05 -17.87 -6.18
CA PHE A 19 -23.67 -17.36 -6.15
C PHE A 19 -22.85 -18.04 -5.06
N ALA A 20 -23.40 -18.22 -3.85
CA ALA A 20 -22.75 -18.97 -2.77
C ALA A 20 -22.47 -20.42 -3.18
N ASN A 21 -23.43 -21.09 -3.82
CA ASN A 21 -23.24 -22.44 -4.34
C ASN A 21 -22.09 -22.50 -5.37
N ALA A 22 -21.98 -21.51 -6.27
CA ALA A 22 -20.87 -21.42 -7.22
C ALA A 22 -19.52 -21.15 -6.53
N PHE A 23 -19.51 -20.31 -5.49
CA PHE A 23 -18.34 -20.05 -4.66
C PHE A 23 -17.87 -21.31 -3.93
N VAL A 24 -18.77 -21.98 -3.19
CA VAL A 24 -18.48 -23.21 -2.45
C VAL A 24 -17.97 -24.31 -3.39
N ARG A 25 -18.57 -24.50 -4.58
CA ARG A 25 -18.04 -25.43 -5.59
C ARG A 25 -16.60 -25.11 -6.02
N SER A 26 -16.27 -23.82 -6.14
CA SER A 26 -14.91 -23.39 -6.49
C SER A 26 -13.92 -23.69 -5.35
N ILE A 27 -14.33 -23.43 -4.11
CA ILE A 27 -13.56 -23.76 -2.90
C ILE A 27 -13.34 -25.26 -2.77
N LYS A 28 -14.39 -26.09 -2.94
CA LYS A 28 -14.29 -27.56 -2.97
C LYS A 28 -13.26 -28.06 -3.98
N LYS A 29 -13.28 -27.51 -5.19
CA LYS A 29 -12.32 -27.90 -6.22
C LYS A 29 -10.88 -27.63 -5.78
N ILE A 30 -10.62 -26.48 -5.14
CA ILE A 30 -9.29 -26.12 -4.64
C ILE A 30 -8.90 -27.04 -3.47
N ILE A 31 -9.75 -27.20 -2.46
CA ILE A 31 -9.47 -27.95 -1.22
C ILE A 31 -9.46 -29.48 -1.44
N SER A 32 -9.99 -29.98 -2.56
CA SER A 32 -10.11 -31.43 -2.82
C SER A 32 -8.81 -32.21 -2.65
N GLY A 33 -7.67 -31.63 -3.03
CA GLY A 33 -6.34 -32.23 -2.91
C GLY A 33 -5.60 -32.01 -1.58
N TYR A 34 -6.22 -31.35 -0.60
CA TYR A 34 -5.58 -30.96 0.66
C TYR A 34 -6.34 -31.50 1.88
N GLU A 35 -5.64 -31.79 2.97
CA GLU A 35 -6.26 -32.22 4.23
C GLU A 35 -6.95 -31.05 4.96
N GLU A 36 -6.36 -29.86 4.82
CA GLU A 36 -6.82 -28.61 5.40
C GLU A 36 -7.00 -27.54 4.32
N GLY A 37 -8.03 -26.70 4.45
CA GLY A 37 -8.21 -25.53 3.60
C GLY A 37 -8.56 -24.27 4.39
N ARG A 38 -7.83 -23.18 4.15
CA ARG A 38 -8.06 -21.88 4.77
C ARG A 38 -8.61 -20.87 3.76
N VAL A 39 -9.77 -20.29 4.04
CA VAL A 39 -10.43 -19.27 3.19
C VAL A 39 -10.37 -17.92 3.89
N ILE A 40 -9.55 -17.01 3.38
CA ILE A 40 -9.25 -15.74 4.04
C ILE A 40 -9.88 -14.59 3.25
N PHE A 41 -10.69 -13.78 3.92
CA PHE A 41 -11.32 -12.57 3.36
C PHE A 41 -10.70 -11.30 3.94
N ASP A 42 -10.81 -10.21 3.18
CA ASP A 42 -10.54 -8.87 3.69
C ASP A 42 -11.59 -8.48 4.74
N ARG A 43 -11.19 -7.63 5.67
CA ARG A 43 -12.09 -6.87 6.53
C ARG A 43 -12.40 -5.52 5.88
N TYR A 44 -13.64 -5.06 6.04
CA TYR A 44 -14.14 -3.85 5.37
C TYR A 44 -14.55 -2.81 6.42
N LEU A 45 -13.76 -1.74 6.52
CA LEU A 45 -13.93 -0.65 7.49
C LEU A 45 -14.31 0.67 6.79
N GLU A 46 -15.34 1.37 7.26
CA GLU A 46 -15.83 2.61 6.63
C GLU A 46 -14.86 3.80 6.75
N ASN A 47 -14.07 3.86 7.83
CA ASN A 47 -13.17 4.98 8.13
C ASN A 47 -11.68 4.64 8.00
N SER A 48 -11.33 3.56 7.29
CA SER A 48 -9.91 3.28 7.05
C SER A 48 -9.35 4.20 5.98
N LEU A 49 -8.03 4.39 5.98
CA LEU A 49 -7.32 4.99 4.85
C LEU A 49 -7.71 4.31 3.52
N LYS A 50 -7.99 2.99 3.54
CA LYS A 50 -8.36 2.22 2.34
C LYS A 50 -9.71 2.67 1.80
N ALA A 51 -10.66 2.92 2.68
CA ALA A 51 -11.96 3.44 2.30
C ALA A 51 -11.83 4.81 1.62
N GLN A 52 -11.00 5.70 2.17
CA GLN A 52 -10.74 7.03 1.61
C GLN A 52 -10.04 7.00 0.23
N THR A 53 -9.15 6.03 0.00
CA THR A 53 -8.51 5.85 -1.32
C THR A 53 -9.44 5.14 -2.33
N ARG A 54 -10.31 4.24 -1.87
CA ARG A 54 -11.30 3.54 -2.72
C ARG A 54 -12.36 4.49 -3.26
N SER A 55 -12.84 5.46 -2.48
CA SER A 55 -13.81 6.46 -2.94
C SER A 55 -13.28 7.30 -4.11
N LYS A 56 -11.97 7.59 -4.13
CA LYS A 56 -11.29 8.28 -5.25
C LYS A 56 -11.22 7.43 -6.53
N ARG A 57 -11.32 6.09 -6.42
CA ARG A 57 -11.28 5.15 -7.58
C ARG A 57 -12.67 4.89 -8.17
N SER A 58 -13.76 5.18 -7.45
CA SER A 58 -15.13 5.00 -7.94
C SER A 58 -15.65 6.27 -8.62
N THR A 59 -15.18 6.56 -9.83
CA THR A 59 -15.75 7.63 -10.64
C THR A 59 -17.08 7.16 -11.27
N GLY A 60 -18.20 7.78 -10.87
CA GLY A 60 -19.42 7.87 -11.69
C GLY A 60 -20.59 6.91 -11.40
N ILE A 61 -20.56 6.12 -10.31
CA ILE A 61 -21.72 5.32 -9.89
C ILE A 61 -21.83 5.37 -8.36
N ASP A 62 -22.97 5.80 -7.85
CA ASP A 62 -23.24 5.79 -6.41
C ASP A 62 -23.20 4.34 -5.89
N PRO A 63 -22.48 4.06 -4.79
CA PRO A 63 -22.41 2.73 -4.22
C PRO A 63 -23.80 2.22 -3.83
N VAL A 64 -24.24 1.11 -4.43
CA VAL A 64 -25.52 0.49 -4.08
C VAL A 64 -25.33 -0.49 -2.93
N LYS A 65 -26.04 -0.25 -1.83
CA LYS A 65 -26.10 -1.16 -0.69
C LYS A 65 -27.14 -2.25 -0.93
N PHE A 66 -26.69 -3.49 -1.01
CA PHE A 66 -27.54 -4.69 -1.04
C PHE A 66 -27.62 -5.31 0.36
N ASP A 67 -28.81 -5.79 0.71
CA ASP A 67 -28.96 -6.72 1.84
C ASP A 67 -28.72 -8.14 1.35
N ILE A 68 -27.77 -8.84 1.97
CA ILE A 68 -27.27 -10.14 1.51
C ILE A 68 -27.95 -11.26 2.29
N ASN A 69 -28.80 -12.03 1.61
CA ASN A 69 -29.47 -13.22 2.10
C ASN A 69 -29.77 -14.18 0.93
N ASP A 70 -30.31 -15.37 1.20
CA ASP A 70 -30.57 -16.39 0.17
C ASP A 70 -31.50 -15.93 -0.95
N ALA A 71 -32.41 -14.99 -0.66
CA ALA A 71 -33.43 -14.48 -1.58
C ALA A 71 -33.02 -13.18 -2.29
N THR A 72 -31.84 -12.61 -1.98
CA THR A 72 -31.34 -11.41 -2.65
C THR A 72 -31.19 -11.66 -4.14
N ASN A 73 -32.02 -11.01 -4.96
CA ASN A 73 -31.97 -11.15 -6.41
C ASN A 73 -30.79 -10.37 -6.98
N ILE A 74 -29.90 -11.10 -7.65
CA ILE A 74 -28.71 -10.58 -8.30
C ILE A 74 -28.69 -10.86 -9.81
N LYS A 75 -29.77 -11.36 -10.40
CA LYS A 75 -29.81 -11.84 -11.80
C LYS A 75 -29.25 -10.83 -12.80
N LEU A 76 -29.65 -9.56 -12.65
CA LEU A 76 -29.25 -8.46 -13.53
C LEU A 76 -28.24 -7.51 -12.89
N VAL A 77 -27.72 -7.86 -11.70
CA VAL A 77 -26.76 -7.03 -10.97
C VAL A 77 -25.34 -7.41 -11.40
N PRO A 78 -24.57 -6.55 -12.07
CA PRO A 78 -23.17 -6.83 -12.36
C PRO A 78 -22.38 -7.04 -11.08
N LEU A 79 -21.38 -7.94 -11.09
CA LEU A 79 -20.58 -8.20 -9.88
C LEU A 79 -19.87 -6.93 -9.37
N LYS A 80 -19.44 -6.04 -10.28
CA LYS A 80 -18.86 -4.73 -9.93
C LYS A 80 -19.83 -3.87 -9.11
N THR A 81 -21.13 -3.91 -9.44
CA THR A 81 -22.19 -3.20 -8.71
C THR A 81 -22.49 -3.86 -7.38
N LEU A 82 -22.58 -5.19 -7.33
CA LEU A 82 -22.77 -5.91 -6.06
C LEU A 82 -21.62 -5.61 -5.06
N LEU A 83 -20.41 -5.42 -5.59
CA LEU A 83 -19.22 -5.07 -4.82
C LEU A 83 -18.93 -3.57 -4.81
N SER A 84 -19.91 -2.68 -5.03
CA SER A 84 -19.65 -1.24 -4.97
C SER A 84 -19.65 -0.71 -3.53
N HIS A 85 -20.55 -1.21 -2.67
CA HIS A 85 -20.71 -0.72 -1.30
C HIS A 85 -19.92 -1.54 -0.28
N ILE A 86 -19.30 -0.87 0.68
CA ILE A 86 -18.40 -1.49 1.66
C ILE A 86 -19.12 -2.46 2.61
N GLU A 87 -20.28 -2.05 3.14
CA GLU A 87 -21.11 -2.93 3.97
C GLU A 87 -21.60 -4.16 3.21
N THR A 88 -21.96 -4.03 1.94
CA THR A 88 -22.35 -5.17 1.10
C THR A 88 -21.20 -6.15 0.92
N LYS A 89 -19.96 -5.67 0.75
CA LYS A 89 -18.79 -6.55 0.73
C LYS A 89 -18.62 -7.30 2.04
N SER A 90 -18.73 -6.58 3.16
CA SER A 90 -18.63 -7.16 4.51
C SER A 90 -19.64 -8.29 4.72
N LYS A 91 -20.94 -7.99 4.50
CA LYS A 91 -22.03 -8.97 4.60
C LYS A 91 -21.85 -10.13 3.63
N LEU A 92 -21.38 -9.87 2.40
CA LEU A 92 -21.15 -10.92 1.42
C LEU A 92 -20.02 -11.86 1.84
N THR A 93 -18.90 -11.35 2.36
CA THR A 93 -17.80 -12.20 2.83
C THR A 93 -18.20 -13.07 4.02
N GLU A 94 -18.98 -12.52 4.96
CA GLU A 94 -19.56 -13.29 6.06
C GLU A 94 -20.52 -14.38 5.54
N TYR A 95 -21.45 -14.01 4.65
CA TYR A 95 -22.42 -14.94 4.07
C TYR A 95 -21.75 -16.12 3.34
N LEU A 96 -20.74 -15.82 2.51
CA LEU A 96 -19.96 -16.84 1.81
C LEU A 96 -19.11 -17.69 2.75
N GLY A 97 -18.54 -17.08 3.78
CA GLY A 97 -17.77 -17.79 4.80
C GLY A 97 -18.62 -18.80 5.56
N LYS A 98 -19.82 -18.39 6.00
CA LYS A 98 -20.80 -19.29 6.63
C LYS A 98 -21.24 -20.41 5.69
N ALA A 99 -21.40 -20.15 4.40
CA ALA A 99 -21.75 -21.17 3.41
C ALA A 99 -20.64 -22.23 3.29
N VAL A 100 -19.36 -21.83 3.31
CA VAL A 100 -18.23 -22.78 3.33
C VAL A 100 -18.23 -23.59 4.62
N LEU A 101 -18.42 -22.98 5.79
CA LEU A 101 -18.45 -23.73 7.06
C LEU A 101 -19.58 -24.75 7.11
N ARG A 102 -20.78 -24.39 6.66
CA ARG A 102 -21.94 -25.31 6.59
C ARG A 102 -21.68 -26.51 5.70
N GLU A 103 -21.03 -26.29 4.56
CA GLU A 103 -20.69 -27.37 3.64
C GLU A 103 -19.70 -28.38 4.25
N TYR A 104 -18.80 -27.93 5.11
CA TYR A 104 -17.77 -28.77 5.73
C TYR A 104 -18.08 -29.14 7.19
N ALA A 105 -19.30 -28.90 7.67
CA ALA A 105 -19.68 -29.14 9.07
C ALA A 105 -19.43 -30.60 9.50
N ASP A 106 -19.82 -31.55 8.65
CA ASP A 106 -19.65 -33.00 8.89
C ASP A 106 -18.47 -33.59 8.08
N SER A 107 -17.55 -32.74 7.59
CA SER A 107 -16.44 -33.20 6.76
C SER A 107 -15.25 -33.70 7.57
N ASN A 108 -14.61 -34.75 7.08
CA ASN A 108 -13.31 -35.19 7.59
C ASN A 108 -12.17 -34.23 7.26
N LYS A 109 -12.35 -33.26 6.35
CA LYS A 109 -11.35 -32.24 6.07
C LYS A 109 -11.41 -31.10 7.10
N SER A 110 -10.27 -30.53 7.43
CA SER A 110 -10.19 -29.35 8.30
C SER A 110 -10.39 -28.09 7.45
N VAL A 111 -11.28 -27.20 7.87
CA VAL A 111 -11.57 -25.95 7.16
C VAL A 111 -11.58 -24.78 8.13
N VAL A 112 -10.80 -23.76 7.77
CA VAL A 112 -10.71 -22.48 8.46
C VAL A 112 -11.26 -21.40 7.54
N VAL A 113 -12.05 -20.48 8.09
CA VAL A 113 -12.59 -19.35 7.35
C VAL A 113 -12.42 -18.08 8.17
N VAL A 114 -11.88 -17.04 7.57
CA VAL A 114 -11.64 -15.74 8.22
C VAL A 114 -12.52 -14.69 7.58
N TYR A 115 -13.37 -14.03 8.37
CA TYR A 115 -14.13 -12.87 7.95
C TYR A 115 -14.35 -11.92 9.14
N GLY A 116 -14.44 -10.62 8.87
CA GLY A 116 -14.58 -9.63 9.93
C GLY A 116 -13.30 -9.57 10.79
N THR A 117 -13.45 -9.81 12.10
CA THR A 117 -12.34 -9.85 13.08
C THR A 117 -12.09 -11.26 13.61
N TRP A 118 -12.70 -12.27 13.01
CA TRP A 118 -12.77 -13.61 13.58
C TRP A 118 -12.31 -14.68 12.59
N THR A 119 -11.60 -15.66 13.14
CA THR A 119 -11.24 -16.92 12.51
C THR A 119 -12.19 -18.01 13.01
N TYR A 120 -12.86 -18.67 12.07
CA TYR A 120 -13.82 -19.75 12.35
C TYR A 120 -13.28 -21.07 11.82
N CYS A 121 -13.53 -22.15 12.55
CA CYS A 121 -13.09 -23.49 12.18
C CYS A 121 -14.27 -24.47 12.20
N ASN A 122 -14.26 -25.46 11.33
CA ASN A 122 -15.25 -26.55 11.38
C ASN A 122 -14.95 -27.60 12.45
N LYS A 123 -13.70 -27.68 12.94
CA LYS A 123 -13.27 -28.57 14.03
C LYS A 123 -12.53 -27.77 15.11
N PRO A 124 -12.51 -28.24 16.36
CA PRO A 124 -11.75 -27.62 17.43
C PRO A 124 -10.24 -27.75 17.18
N ASN A 125 -9.46 -26.81 17.76
CA ASN A 125 -7.99 -26.85 17.82
C ASN A 125 -7.25 -26.96 16.46
N ILE A 126 -7.84 -26.47 15.37
CA ILE A 126 -7.14 -26.38 14.06
C ILE A 126 -6.15 -25.21 14.02
N VAL A 127 -6.46 -24.13 14.75
CA VAL A 127 -5.69 -22.88 14.75
C VAL A 127 -5.23 -22.53 16.16
N ASP A 128 -4.11 -21.80 16.27
CA ASP A 128 -3.68 -21.19 17.52
C ASP A 128 -4.81 -20.31 18.10
N PRO A 129 -5.19 -20.49 19.39
CA PRO A 129 -6.18 -19.64 20.05
C PRO A 129 -5.92 -18.14 19.93
N ASN A 130 -4.66 -17.73 19.81
CA ASN A 130 -4.27 -16.32 19.67
C ASN A 130 -4.73 -15.71 18.34
N ILE A 131 -4.88 -16.50 17.27
CA ILE A 131 -5.31 -16.01 15.95
C ILE A 131 -6.84 -16.11 15.75
N ILE A 132 -7.60 -16.50 16.77
CA ILE A 132 -9.08 -16.56 16.72
C ILE A 132 -9.69 -15.18 16.50
N GLU A 133 -9.16 -14.16 17.17
CA GLU A 133 -9.63 -12.77 17.04
C GLU A 133 -8.46 -11.85 16.70
N HIS A 134 -8.61 -11.10 15.60
CA HIS A 134 -7.55 -10.32 14.98
C HIS A 134 -7.99 -8.89 14.65
N SER A 135 -7.03 -7.98 14.44
CA SER A 135 -7.31 -6.58 14.04
C SER A 135 -7.02 -6.28 12.57
N HIS A 136 -6.35 -7.18 11.84
CA HIS A 136 -5.98 -6.99 10.43
C HIS A 136 -7.14 -6.53 9.53
N GLU A 137 -6.85 -5.56 8.66
CA GLU A 137 -7.79 -5.11 7.63
C GLU A 137 -7.72 -5.95 6.34
N GLU A 138 -6.52 -6.37 5.93
CA GLU A 138 -6.29 -6.95 4.60
C GLU A 138 -6.01 -8.44 4.64
N ALA A 139 -6.55 -9.17 3.66
CA ALA A 139 -6.21 -10.58 3.47
C ALA A 139 -4.69 -10.78 3.24
N ASP A 140 -4.00 -9.78 2.69
CA ASP A 140 -2.59 -9.88 2.35
C ASP A 140 -1.68 -9.98 3.60
N THR A 141 -2.13 -9.46 4.74
CA THR A 141 -1.45 -9.64 6.04
C THR A 141 -1.97 -10.85 6.81
N LEU A 142 -3.25 -11.22 6.64
CA LEU A 142 -3.81 -12.43 7.25
C LEU A 142 -3.25 -13.72 6.64
N ILE A 143 -3.01 -13.77 5.34
CA ILE A 143 -2.48 -14.96 4.65
C ILE A 143 -1.14 -15.41 5.27
N PRO A 144 -0.08 -14.57 5.34
CA PRO A 144 1.18 -14.98 5.96
C PRO A 144 1.04 -15.34 7.45
N MET A 145 0.17 -14.67 8.22
CA MET A 145 -0.14 -15.04 9.61
C MET A 145 -0.69 -16.49 9.68
N HIS A 146 -1.64 -16.83 8.81
CA HIS A 146 -2.20 -18.18 8.74
C HIS A 146 -1.25 -19.23 8.18
N VAL A 147 -0.30 -18.84 7.31
CA VAL A 147 0.77 -19.73 6.85
C VAL A 147 1.72 -20.04 8.02
N LEU A 148 2.08 -19.04 8.81
CA LEU A 148 2.92 -19.21 9.99
C LEU A 148 2.26 -20.14 11.02
N ASP A 149 0.98 -19.92 11.36
CA ASP A 149 0.20 -20.81 12.23
C ASP A 149 0.16 -22.24 11.69
N ALA A 150 -0.19 -22.42 10.41
CA ALA A 150 -0.25 -23.74 9.78
C ALA A 150 1.12 -24.44 9.72
N SER A 151 2.23 -23.69 9.76
CA SER A 151 3.59 -24.24 9.73
C SER A 151 4.10 -24.70 11.10
N LYS A 152 3.48 -24.24 12.20
CA LYS A 152 3.90 -24.51 13.58
C LYS A 152 3.28 -25.79 14.18
N THR A 153 2.54 -26.57 13.41
CA THR A 153 1.83 -27.75 13.94
C THR A 153 2.83 -28.82 14.43
N ASP A 154 2.59 -29.35 15.63
CA ASP A 154 3.49 -30.29 16.31
C ASP A 154 3.87 -31.50 15.43
N GLY A 155 5.16 -31.65 15.17
CA GLY A 155 5.79 -32.89 14.71
C GLY A 155 5.81 -33.16 13.20
N ASP A 156 4.97 -32.50 12.40
CA ASP A 156 4.85 -32.79 10.96
C ASP A 156 5.27 -31.62 10.07
N THR A 157 6.12 -31.94 9.08
CA THR A 157 6.46 -31.01 8.01
C THR A 157 5.25 -30.86 7.07
N ARG A 158 4.70 -29.65 6.96
CA ARG A 158 3.51 -29.37 6.13
C ARG A 158 3.86 -28.65 4.84
N ASP A 159 3.30 -29.15 3.74
CA ASP A 159 3.31 -28.46 2.46
C ASP A 159 2.11 -27.51 2.36
N ILE A 160 2.38 -26.22 2.14
CA ILE A 160 1.39 -25.15 2.15
C ILE A 160 1.32 -24.50 0.76
N ASP A 161 0.13 -24.56 0.16
CA ASP A 161 -0.15 -23.92 -1.13
C ASP A 161 -1.00 -22.66 -0.94
N VAL A 162 -0.40 -21.51 -1.21
CA VAL A 162 -1.06 -20.21 -1.10
C VAL A 162 -1.61 -19.78 -2.44
N TYR A 163 -2.93 -19.74 -2.56
CA TYR A 163 -3.63 -19.28 -3.76
C TYR A 163 -3.94 -17.78 -3.67
N SER A 164 -3.21 -16.95 -4.41
CA SER A 164 -3.55 -15.53 -4.56
C SER A 164 -3.20 -14.99 -5.95
N PRO A 165 -4.07 -14.17 -6.57
CA PRO A 165 -3.70 -13.41 -7.76
C PRO A 165 -2.83 -12.19 -7.42
N ASP A 166 -2.79 -11.79 -6.15
CA ASP A 166 -2.08 -10.60 -5.71
C ASP A 166 -0.59 -10.90 -5.51
N THR A 167 0.26 -10.17 -6.22
CA THR A 167 1.71 -10.32 -6.13
C THR A 167 2.26 -9.78 -4.81
N ASP A 168 1.52 -8.94 -4.10
CA ASP A 168 1.99 -8.39 -2.85
C ASP A 168 2.11 -9.51 -1.80
N VAL A 169 1.17 -10.47 -1.77
CA VAL A 169 1.25 -11.71 -0.96
C VAL A 169 2.54 -12.48 -1.20
N PHE A 170 3.07 -12.51 -2.43
CA PHE A 170 4.34 -13.18 -2.71
C PHE A 170 5.50 -12.51 -1.94
N VAL A 171 5.50 -11.18 -1.81
CA VAL A 171 6.51 -10.44 -1.04
C VAL A 171 6.42 -10.79 0.45
N TYR A 172 5.21 -10.89 1.00
CA TYR A 172 5.01 -11.33 2.38
C TYR A 172 5.54 -12.75 2.64
N LEU A 173 5.30 -13.68 1.71
CA LEU A 173 5.78 -15.05 1.86
C LEU A 173 7.31 -15.13 1.80
N MET A 174 7.95 -14.30 0.97
CA MET A 174 9.42 -14.20 0.91
C MET A 174 10.01 -13.72 2.23
N ASP A 175 9.43 -12.66 2.83
CA ASP A 175 9.83 -12.17 4.15
C ASP A 175 9.57 -13.22 5.24
N LEU A 176 8.35 -13.77 5.30
CA LEU A 176 7.95 -14.80 6.26
C LEU A 176 8.93 -15.97 6.26
N PHE A 177 9.24 -16.51 5.08
CA PHE A 177 10.11 -17.67 4.93
C PHE A 177 11.57 -17.36 5.28
N SER A 178 12.03 -16.13 5.05
CA SER A 178 13.41 -15.73 5.33
C SER A 178 13.61 -15.31 6.79
N SER A 179 12.53 -14.92 7.47
CA SER A 179 12.52 -14.47 8.86
C SER A 179 12.15 -15.60 9.85
N ASN A 180 11.62 -16.72 9.36
CA ASN A 180 11.16 -17.83 10.20
C ASN A 180 11.72 -19.16 9.69
N ASN A 181 11.98 -20.10 10.61
CA ASN A 181 12.44 -21.43 10.26
C ASN A 181 11.26 -22.34 9.88
N ILE A 182 10.65 -22.09 8.71
CA ILE A 182 9.58 -22.93 8.17
C ILE A 182 10.19 -24.20 7.57
N ALA A 183 9.92 -25.34 8.19
CA ALA A 183 10.47 -26.63 7.74
C ALA A 183 9.90 -27.09 6.39
N GLY A 184 8.59 -26.94 6.19
CA GLY A 184 7.88 -27.44 5.01
C GLY A 184 7.97 -26.57 3.76
N HIS A 185 7.36 -27.04 2.67
CA HIS A 185 7.30 -26.28 1.42
C HIS A 185 6.19 -25.24 1.46
N VAL A 186 6.51 -23.99 1.10
CA VAL A 186 5.51 -22.96 0.83
C VAL A 186 5.53 -22.66 -0.65
N ARG A 187 4.39 -22.83 -1.32
CA ARG A 187 4.24 -22.57 -2.76
C ARG A 187 3.18 -21.51 -3.02
N PHE A 188 3.54 -20.51 -3.80
CA PHE A 188 2.64 -19.45 -4.24
C PHE A 188 2.02 -19.79 -5.59
N ILE A 189 0.71 -19.94 -5.63
CA ILE A 189 -0.06 -20.30 -6.82
C ILE A 189 -0.82 -19.07 -7.32
N THR A 190 -0.46 -18.63 -8.52
CA THR A 190 -1.00 -17.42 -9.14
C THR A 190 -1.26 -17.60 -10.64
N GLY A 191 -1.91 -16.61 -11.26
CA GLY A 191 -2.31 -16.65 -12.67
C GLY A 191 -3.59 -17.44 -12.94
N LYS A 192 -4.06 -17.41 -14.19
CA LYS A 192 -5.31 -18.06 -14.64
C LYS A 192 -5.08 -18.86 -15.91
N GLY A 193 -5.81 -19.97 -16.07
CA GLY A 193 -5.77 -20.80 -17.27
C GLY A 193 -4.34 -21.26 -17.60
N LYS A 194 -3.89 -21.03 -18.84
CA LYS A 194 -2.53 -21.37 -19.30
C LYS A 194 -1.42 -20.57 -18.60
N ALA A 195 -1.74 -19.44 -17.99
CA ALA A 195 -0.79 -18.62 -17.24
C ALA A 195 -0.74 -18.97 -15.74
N LYS A 196 -1.47 -20.02 -15.31
CA LYS A 196 -1.38 -20.53 -13.94
C LYS A 196 0.05 -21.05 -13.71
N ARG A 197 0.67 -20.60 -12.62
CA ARG A 197 2.02 -20.99 -12.22
C ARG A 197 2.06 -21.27 -10.72
N THR A 198 2.91 -22.21 -10.36
CA THR A 198 3.26 -22.54 -8.98
C THR A 198 4.70 -22.09 -8.77
N ILE A 199 4.94 -21.26 -7.76
CA ILE A 199 6.24 -20.70 -7.45
C ILE A 199 6.64 -21.22 -6.07
N ASP A 200 7.73 -21.97 -6.00
CA ASP A 200 8.31 -22.40 -4.72
C ASP A 200 9.00 -21.20 -4.04
N ILE A 201 8.60 -20.89 -2.81
CA ILE A 201 9.11 -19.71 -2.09
C ILE A 201 10.56 -19.92 -1.66
N ARG A 202 10.91 -21.10 -1.15
CA ARG A 202 12.28 -21.44 -0.74
C ARG A 202 13.28 -21.19 -1.86
N THR A 203 12.99 -21.72 -3.05
CA THR A 203 13.82 -21.56 -4.25
C THR A 203 14.01 -20.08 -4.61
N ARG A 204 12.99 -19.24 -4.39
CA ARG A 204 13.08 -17.80 -4.66
C ARG A 204 13.87 -17.07 -3.58
N CYS A 205 13.69 -17.40 -2.31
CA CYS A 205 14.51 -16.89 -1.20
C CYS A 205 15.98 -17.25 -1.39
N GLU A 206 16.30 -18.48 -1.79
CA GLU A 206 17.67 -18.92 -2.09
C GLU A 206 18.29 -18.15 -3.27
N ALA A 207 17.51 -17.90 -4.33
CA ALA A 207 17.98 -17.14 -5.49
C ALA A 207 18.18 -15.64 -5.20
N VAL A 208 17.36 -15.06 -4.30
CA VAL A 208 17.45 -13.65 -3.90
C VAL A 208 18.46 -13.46 -2.77
N GLY A 209 18.65 -14.43 -1.89
CA GLY A 209 19.40 -14.31 -0.65
C GLY A 209 18.51 -13.92 0.53
N THR A 210 18.81 -14.46 1.72
CA THR A 210 18.02 -14.28 2.95
C THR A 210 17.88 -12.81 3.34
N GLU A 211 18.98 -12.07 3.41
CA GLU A 211 18.99 -10.67 3.85
C GLU A 211 18.22 -9.76 2.89
N LYS A 212 18.41 -9.96 1.58
CA LYS A 212 17.62 -9.25 0.56
C LYS A 212 16.15 -9.60 0.64
N SER A 213 15.80 -10.85 0.93
CA SER A 213 14.41 -11.29 1.04
C SER A 213 13.68 -10.64 2.22
N LYS A 214 14.35 -10.50 3.38
CA LYS A 214 13.85 -9.77 4.55
C LYS A 214 13.63 -8.27 4.25
N GLY A 215 14.48 -7.68 3.41
CA GLY A 215 14.34 -6.27 3.00
C GLY A 215 13.26 -6.00 1.95
N LEU A 216 12.68 -7.03 1.31
CA LEU A 216 11.72 -6.82 0.21
C LEU A 216 10.44 -6.12 0.64
N LEU A 217 9.95 -6.34 1.86
CA LEU A 217 8.75 -5.62 2.36
C LEU A 217 9.03 -4.13 2.51
N GLY A 218 10.19 -3.76 3.07
CA GLY A 218 10.64 -2.38 3.16
C GLY A 218 10.79 -1.73 1.78
N LEU A 219 11.44 -2.42 0.84
CA LEU A 219 11.56 -1.95 -0.55
C LEU A 219 10.20 -1.80 -1.24
N HIS A 220 9.28 -2.74 -1.02
CA HIS A 220 7.94 -2.69 -1.59
C HIS A 220 7.18 -1.46 -1.09
N ALA A 221 7.21 -1.20 0.22
CA ALA A 221 6.61 -0.01 0.83
C ALA A 221 7.25 1.28 0.31
N PHE A 222 8.59 1.30 0.22
CA PHE A 222 9.38 2.45 -0.21
C PHE A 222 9.16 2.79 -1.69
N SER A 223 9.30 1.82 -2.60
CA SER A 223 9.23 2.05 -4.06
C SER A 223 7.84 2.46 -4.56
N GLY A 224 6.80 2.25 -3.74
CA GLY A 224 5.43 2.67 -3.99
C GLY A 224 4.43 1.56 -3.73
N ALA A 225 3.98 1.47 -2.48
CA ALA A 225 2.77 0.75 -2.08
C ALA A 225 1.51 1.63 -2.30
N ASP A 226 0.33 1.08 -2.08
CA ASP A 226 -0.97 1.76 -2.27
C ASP A 226 -1.12 3.10 -1.50
N TRP A 227 -0.21 3.37 -0.55
CA TRP A 227 -0.31 4.41 0.48
C TRP A 227 0.79 5.47 0.48
N GLY A 228 1.98 5.15 -0.04
CA GLY A 228 3.21 5.94 0.18
C GLY A 228 3.48 7.05 -0.84
N GLY A 229 2.79 7.04 -1.97
CA GLY A 229 3.15 7.81 -3.17
C GLY A 229 4.10 7.03 -4.08
N LYS A 230 4.41 7.58 -5.27
CA LYS A 230 5.31 6.95 -6.24
C LYS A 230 6.42 7.91 -6.62
N PHE A 231 7.61 7.37 -6.86
CA PHE A 231 8.71 8.12 -7.46
C PHE A 231 8.43 8.39 -8.95
N ALA A 232 8.39 9.66 -9.33
CA ALA A 232 8.06 10.06 -10.70
C ALA A 232 9.09 9.51 -11.70
N GLY A 233 8.61 8.91 -12.79
CA GLY A 233 9.47 8.38 -13.87
C GLY A 233 10.19 7.06 -13.56
N ILE A 234 9.97 6.45 -12.38
CA ILE A 234 10.63 5.20 -11.98
C ILE A 234 9.60 4.07 -11.86
N SER A 235 9.87 2.93 -12.50
CA SER A 235 9.02 1.73 -12.43
C SER A 235 9.42 0.83 -11.27
N LYS A 236 8.49 0.01 -10.75
CA LYS A 236 8.78 -1.03 -9.74
C LYS A 236 9.89 -1.98 -10.22
N SER A 237 9.92 -2.33 -11.51
CA SER A 237 10.97 -3.14 -12.11
C SER A 237 12.35 -2.50 -11.98
N ARG A 238 12.45 -1.17 -12.08
CA ARG A 238 13.73 -0.46 -11.93
C ARG A 238 14.24 -0.51 -10.49
N TRP A 239 13.35 -0.34 -9.51
CA TRP A 239 13.68 -0.49 -8.08
C TRP A 239 14.19 -1.90 -7.76
N ILE A 240 13.42 -2.93 -8.11
CA ILE A 240 13.80 -4.31 -7.78
C ILE A 240 15.06 -4.74 -8.53
N ASN A 241 15.23 -4.36 -9.81
CA ASN A 241 16.43 -4.72 -10.55
C ASN A 241 17.68 -4.07 -9.97
N HIS A 242 17.60 -2.83 -9.48
CA HIS A 242 18.73 -2.20 -8.78
C HIS A 242 19.00 -2.88 -7.44
N TYR A 243 17.96 -3.09 -6.62
CA TYR A 243 18.08 -3.75 -5.33
C TYR A 243 18.72 -5.14 -5.42
N LEU A 244 18.34 -5.95 -6.42
CA LEU A 244 18.89 -7.28 -6.61
C LEU A 244 20.39 -7.30 -6.97
N THR A 245 20.93 -6.18 -7.52
CA THR A 245 22.36 -6.04 -7.80
C THR A 245 23.20 -5.69 -6.57
N LEU A 246 22.57 -5.36 -5.44
CA LEU A 246 23.28 -5.08 -4.21
C LEU A 246 23.83 -6.36 -3.59
N GLU A 247 24.98 -6.21 -2.92
CA GLU A 247 25.50 -7.23 -2.02
C GLU A 247 24.60 -7.38 -0.80
N SER A 248 24.53 -8.58 -0.25
CA SER A 248 23.57 -8.94 0.80
C SER A 248 23.85 -8.21 2.12
N ASP A 249 25.09 -7.80 2.36
CA ASP A 249 25.58 -7.09 3.54
C ASP A 249 25.68 -5.57 3.32
N SER A 250 25.16 -5.05 2.20
CA SER A 250 25.18 -3.60 1.94
C SER A 250 24.25 -2.84 2.89
N ASP A 251 24.66 -1.62 3.27
CA ASP A 251 23.88 -0.73 4.14
C ASP A 251 22.46 -0.47 3.61
N ALA A 252 22.28 -0.44 2.29
CA ALA A 252 20.96 -0.27 1.69
C ALA A 252 20.05 -1.47 1.94
N VAL A 253 20.59 -2.70 1.88
CA VAL A 253 19.83 -3.92 2.22
C VAL A 253 19.45 -3.90 3.69
N ASP A 254 20.39 -3.60 4.58
CA ASP A 254 20.15 -3.43 6.02
C ASP A 254 19.08 -2.35 6.32
N ALA A 255 19.19 -1.18 5.69
CA ALA A 255 18.20 -0.11 5.80
C ALA A 255 16.80 -0.60 5.45
N PHE A 256 16.63 -1.33 4.35
CA PHE A 256 15.34 -1.90 3.95
C PHE A 256 14.84 -3.01 4.89
N GLN A 257 15.73 -3.74 5.57
CA GLN A 257 15.33 -4.70 6.60
C GLN A 257 14.77 -4.00 7.85
N LYS A 258 15.34 -2.86 8.25
CA LYS A 258 14.91 -2.09 9.43
C LYS A 258 13.53 -1.45 9.28
N PHE A 259 13.05 -1.20 8.05
CA PHE A 259 11.72 -0.65 7.82
C PHE A 259 10.64 -1.47 8.53
N GLY A 260 9.87 -0.81 9.39
CA GLY A 260 8.76 -1.39 10.14
C GLY A 260 9.15 -2.21 11.36
N GLU A 261 10.43 -2.22 11.76
CA GLU A 261 10.87 -2.75 13.04
C GLU A 261 10.81 -1.65 14.12
N ASP A 262 10.69 -2.06 15.39
CA ASP A 262 10.48 -1.13 16.53
C ASP A 262 11.68 -0.20 16.78
N ASP A 263 12.89 -0.62 16.38
CA ASP A 263 14.14 0.12 16.52
C ASP A 263 14.48 0.98 15.30
N PHE A 264 13.54 1.18 14.38
CA PHE A 264 13.75 2.00 13.20
C PHE A 264 14.10 3.45 13.56
N ASP A 265 15.31 3.88 13.18
CA ASP A 265 15.76 5.26 13.24
C ASP A 265 15.95 5.82 11.83
N GLN A 266 15.16 6.83 11.48
CA GLN A 266 15.23 7.49 10.19
C GLN A 266 16.58 8.18 9.96
N GLU A 267 17.19 8.76 11.01
CA GLU A 267 18.45 9.48 10.86
C GLU A 267 19.56 8.51 10.42
N SER A 268 19.62 7.33 11.03
CA SER A 268 20.59 6.28 10.68
C SER A 268 20.51 5.77 9.23
N VAL A 269 19.34 5.86 8.57
CA VAL A 269 19.14 5.33 7.21
C VAL A 269 19.03 6.40 6.13
N SER A 270 18.92 7.68 6.50
CA SER A 270 18.57 8.75 5.54
C SER A 270 19.60 8.91 4.42
N ASP A 271 20.89 8.98 4.75
CA ASP A 271 21.97 9.17 3.76
C ASP A 271 22.10 7.95 2.84
N VAL A 272 21.94 6.74 3.40
CA VAL A 272 21.96 5.48 2.66
C VAL A 272 20.82 5.43 1.65
N LEU A 273 19.61 5.80 2.07
CA LEU A 273 18.43 5.83 1.19
C LEU A 273 18.50 6.95 0.16
N GLU A 274 19.06 8.11 0.51
CA GLU A 274 19.31 9.21 -0.44
C GLU A 274 20.25 8.76 -1.57
N SER A 275 21.37 8.13 -1.18
CA SER A 275 22.35 7.51 -2.08
C SER A 275 21.68 6.45 -2.99
N PHE A 276 20.91 5.54 -2.41
CA PHE A 276 20.18 4.51 -3.14
C PHE A 276 19.19 5.09 -4.16
N VAL A 277 18.43 6.13 -3.79
CA VAL A 277 17.51 6.82 -4.72
C VAL A 277 18.29 7.45 -5.88
N CYS A 278 19.44 8.08 -5.61
CA CYS A 278 20.28 8.66 -6.65
C CYS A 278 20.70 7.62 -7.69
N GLU A 279 21.16 6.46 -7.23
CA GLU A 279 21.56 5.36 -8.12
C GLU A 279 20.41 4.82 -8.96
N VAL A 280 19.23 4.69 -8.34
CA VAL A 280 18.03 4.26 -9.07
C VAL A 280 17.67 5.27 -10.15
N TYR A 281 17.71 6.58 -9.88
CA TYR A 281 17.41 7.62 -10.87
C TYR A 281 18.47 7.76 -11.96
N ALA A 282 19.75 7.58 -11.62
CA ALA A 282 20.87 7.78 -12.52
C ALA A 282 22.03 6.82 -12.22
N LYS A 283 21.89 5.55 -12.64
CA LYS A 283 22.89 4.48 -12.45
C LYS A 283 24.32 4.86 -12.87
N ASN A 284 24.47 5.70 -13.89
CA ASN A 284 25.78 6.11 -14.41
C ASN A 284 26.33 7.40 -13.76
N SER A 285 25.54 8.08 -12.93
CA SER A 285 26.01 9.25 -12.19
C SER A 285 26.83 8.82 -10.97
N LYS A 286 27.79 9.67 -10.59
CA LYS A 286 28.56 9.55 -9.35
C LYS A 286 27.92 10.31 -8.19
N CYS A 287 26.93 11.16 -8.43
CA CYS A 287 26.22 11.86 -7.38
C CYS A 287 25.48 10.87 -6.47
N ARG A 288 25.62 11.07 -5.16
CA ARG A 288 24.90 10.32 -4.11
C ARG A 288 24.06 11.22 -3.20
N ILE A 289 24.04 12.51 -3.51
CA ILE A 289 23.25 13.53 -2.85
C ILE A 289 22.20 14.02 -3.86
N LEU A 290 20.92 14.03 -3.47
CA LEU A 290 19.80 14.34 -4.35
C LEU A 290 19.90 15.75 -4.92
N GLY A 291 20.31 16.73 -4.11
CA GLY A 291 20.50 18.11 -4.57
C GLY A 291 21.50 18.19 -5.73
N GLU A 292 22.64 17.52 -5.60
CA GLU A 292 23.67 17.46 -6.63
C GLU A 292 23.18 16.72 -7.88
N LEU A 293 22.51 15.57 -7.70
CA LEU A 293 21.99 14.80 -8.82
C LEU A 293 20.90 15.58 -9.57
N ARG A 294 20.00 16.26 -8.85
CA ARG A 294 18.98 17.14 -9.45
C ARG A 294 19.63 18.21 -10.31
N TRP A 295 20.70 18.85 -9.80
CA TRP A 295 21.46 19.85 -10.55
C TRP A 295 22.20 19.27 -11.76
N GLU A 296 22.82 18.10 -11.64
CA GLU A 296 23.45 17.39 -12.75
C GLU A 296 22.44 17.10 -13.86
N LEU A 297 21.30 16.49 -13.50
CA LEU A 297 20.26 16.11 -14.46
C LEU A 297 19.59 17.33 -15.11
N PHE A 298 19.37 18.40 -14.36
CA PHE A 298 18.88 19.65 -14.91
C PHE A 298 19.85 20.21 -15.95
N ARG A 299 21.14 20.34 -15.62
CA ARG A 299 22.14 20.94 -16.53
C ARG A 299 22.46 20.09 -17.75
N THR A 300 22.55 18.77 -17.58
CA THR A 300 23.03 17.86 -18.64
C THR A 300 21.92 17.37 -19.55
N LYS A 301 20.68 17.25 -19.04
CA LYS A 301 19.55 16.69 -19.78
C LYS A 301 18.37 17.65 -19.91
N ASN A 302 18.45 18.85 -19.33
CA ASN A 302 17.38 19.85 -19.33
C ASN A 302 16.03 19.27 -18.86
N LEU A 303 16.07 18.45 -17.80
CA LEU A 303 14.86 17.84 -17.24
C LEU A 303 14.05 18.88 -16.48
N GLU A 304 12.74 18.87 -16.73
CA GLU A 304 11.75 19.61 -15.95
C GLU A 304 11.62 19.05 -14.54
N SER A 305 11.09 19.86 -13.61
CA SER A 305 11.02 19.55 -12.18
C SER A 305 10.37 18.19 -11.88
N GLU A 306 9.29 17.85 -12.61
CA GLU A 306 8.52 16.61 -12.43
C GLU A 306 9.28 15.34 -12.89
N LYS A 307 10.35 15.52 -13.67
CA LYS A 307 11.21 14.44 -14.18
C LYS A 307 12.50 14.29 -13.35
N LEU A 308 12.73 15.18 -12.39
CA LEU A 308 13.88 15.11 -11.50
C LEU A 308 13.60 14.12 -10.33
N PRO A 309 14.66 13.58 -9.69
CA PRO A 309 14.56 12.89 -8.40
C PRO A 309 13.87 13.78 -7.35
N PRO A 310 13.24 13.25 -6.30
CA PRO A 310 12.66 14.08 -5.24
C PRO A 310 13.71 14.98 -4.58
N THR A 311 13.28 16.06 -3.92
CA THR A 311 14.14 16.81 -3.00
C THR A 311 14.34 16.03 -1.71
N LEU A 312 15.34 16.40 -0.91
CA LEU A 312 15.53 15.81 0.41
C LEU A 312 14.31 16.09 1.31
N GLY A 313 13.75 17.31 1.24
CA GLY A 313 12.49 17.67 1.90
C GLY A 313 11.29 16.81 1.51
N ALA A 314 11.26 16.24 0.29
CA ALA A 314 10.21 15.29 -0.12
C ALA A 314 10.53 13.83 0.24
N LEU A 315 11.82 13.45 0.23
CA LEU A 315 12.26 12.10 0.58
C LEU A 315 12.06 11.80 2.08
N LYS A 316 12.34 12.74 2.98
CA LYS A 316 12.20 12.54 4.43
C LYS A 316 10.81 12.07 4.87
N PRO A 317 9.70 12.78 4.56
CA PRO A 317 8.36 12.30 4.92
C PRO A 317 7.97 11.04 4.13
N HIS A 318 8.58 10.79 2.96
CA HIS A 318 8.37 9.54 2.23
C HIS A 318 8.95 8.32 2.95
N ILE A 319 10.15 8.46 3.54
CA ILE A 319 10.77 7.42 4.38
C ILE A 319 9.86 7.09 5.57
N GLN A 320 9.34 8.11 6.27
CA GLN A 320 8.41 7.92 7.40
C GLN A 320 7.17 7.13 7.00
N ARG A 321 6.56 7.48 5.85
CA ARG A 321 5.38 6.77 5.35
C ARG A 321 5.72 5.32 5.02
N ALA A 322 6.83 5.10 4.31
CA ALA A 322 7.25 3.75 3.96
C ALA A 322 7.56 2.90 5.22
N ASN A 323 8.09 3.50 6.29
CA ASN A 323 8.30 2.84 7.58
C ASN A 323 6.97 2.41 8.21
N ALA A 324 6.00 3.32 8.33
CA ALA A 324 4.69 2.99 8.89
C ALA A 324 3.95 1.91 8.09
N ILE A 325 4.01 1.95 6.76
CA ILE A 325 3.43 0.90 5.92
C ILE A 325 4.15 -0.43 6.11
N SER A 326 5.48 -0.41 6.24
CA SER A 326 6.25 -1.62 6.51
C SER A 326 5.91 -2.22 7.88
N ALA A 327 5.67 -1.39 8.90
CA ALA A 327 5.22 -1.85 10.22
C ALA A 327 3.85 -2.53 10.13
N ILE A 328 2.90 -1.93 9.42
CA ILE A 328 1.57 -2.52 9.18
C ILE A 328 1.71 -3.86 8.45
N ASN A 329 2.55 -3.90 7.41
CA ASN A 329 2.78 -5.11 6.63
C ASN A 329 3.40 -6.22 7.51
N LYS A 330 4.52 -5.93 8.19
CA LYS A 330 5.20 -6.87 9.10
C LYS A 330 4.36 -7.27 10.32
N GLY A 331 3.32 -6.51 10.62
CA GLY A 331 2.31 -6.83 11.62
C GLY A 331 1.65 -8.20 11.42
N TYR A 332 1.77 -8.87 10.27
CA TYR A 332 1.31 -10.26 10.08
C TYR A 332 1.85 -11.25 11.13
N ARG A 333 2.95 -10.90 11.82
CA ARG A 333 3.58 -11.70 12.87
C ARG A 333 2.69 -11.84 14.11
N GLU A 334 1.72 -10.95 14.28
CA GLU A 334 0.84 -10.88 15.45
C GLU A 334 -0.63 -10.75 15.03
N PRO A 335 -1.59 -11.31 15.78
CA PRO A 335 -3.03 -11.18 15.44
C PRO A 335 -3.56 -9.74 15.54
N ARG A 336 -2.96 -8.93 16.41
CA ARG A 336 -3.42 -7.56 16.73
C ARG A 336 -2.24 -6.59 16.73
N PRO A 337 -1.62 -6.36 15.57
CA PRO A 337 -0.45 -5.49 15.51
C PRO A 337 -0.84 -4.05 15.91
N GLN A 338 0.06 -3.38 16.62
CA GLN A 338 -0.07 -1.95 16.86
C GLN A 338 0.07 -1.21 15.53
N THR A 339 -0.92 -0.38 15.21
CA THR A 339 -0.87 0.42 13.98
C THR A 339 -0.23 1.77 14.31
N PRO A 340 0.82 2.17 13.57
CA PRO A 340 1.48 3.46 13.80
C PRO A 340 0.51 4.62 13.54
N LEU A 341 0.60 5.68 14.36
CA LEU A 341 -0.21 6.88 14.17
C LEU A 341 0.26 7.62 12.90
N LEU A 342 -0.64 7.80 11.94
CA LEU A 342 -0.29 8.32 10.62
C LEU A 342 0.26 9.75 10.66
N THR A 343 -0.26 10.60 11.54
CA THR A 343 0.19 12.01 11.65
C THR A 343 1.66 12.16 12.06
N ASP A 344 2.19 11.14 12.74
CA ASP A 344 3.57 11.09 13.21
C ASP A 344 4.50 10.44 12.17
N ASN A 345 3.92 9.88 11.10
CA ASN A 345 4.62 9.04 10.13
C ASN A 345 4.55 9.60 8.69
N GLY A 346 4.67 10.92 8.54
CA GLY A 346 4.75 11.56 7.21
C GLY A 346 3.38 11.84 6.56
N TRP A 347 2.29 11.82 7.34
CA TRP A 347 0.99 12.40 6.99
C TRP A 347 0.65 13.60 7.90
N GLU A 348 -0.32 14.39 7.50
CA GLU A 348 -0.86 15.54 8.23
C GLU A 348 -2.39 15.56 8.15
N THR A 349 -3.04 16.14 9.15
CA THR A 349 -4.47 16.43 9.11
C THR A 349 -4.67 17.78 8.45
N ILE A 350 -5.47 17.83 7.39
CA ILE A 350 -5.83 19.09 6.72
C ILE A 350 -7.11 19.68 7.33
N SER A 351 -7.48 20.90 6.94
CA SER A 351 -8.53 21.71 7.57
C SER A 351 -9.92 21.07 7.63
N ASP A 352 -10.23 20.11 6.75
CA ASP A 352 -11.49 19.37 6.73
C ASP A 352 -11.47 18.09 7.62
N GLY A 353 -10.38 17.85 8.35
CA GLY A 353 -10.20 16.68 9.21
C GLY A 353 -9.73 15.43 8.47
N THR A 354 -9.51 15.46 7.15
CA THR A 354 -8.92 14.34 6.42
C THR A 354 -7.41 14.29 6.53
N ILE A 355 -6.85 13.09 6.32
CA ILE A 355 -5.41 12.85 6.37
C ILE A 355 -4.82 12.96 4.96
N SER A 356 -3.78 13.77 4.81
CA SER A 356 -3.03 13.96 3.57
C SER A 356 -1.54 13.63 3.77
N PRO A 357 -0.84 13.07 2.77
CA PRO A 357 0.61 12.90 2.86
C PRO A 357 1.31 14.26 2.95
N LYS A 358 2.26 14.41 3.89
CA LYS A 358 3.21 15.53 3.90
C LYS A 358 4.11 15.42 2.66
N LYS A 359 3.91 16.31 1.68
CA LYS A 359 4.54 16.17 0.36
C LYS A 359 6.00 16.60 0.33
N CYS A 360 6.31 17.69 1.02
CA CYS A 360 7.64 18.29 1.06
C CYS A 360 7.75 19.13 2.33
N LEU A 361 8.92 19.09 2.98
CA LEU A 361 9.26 19.96 4.12
C LEU A 361 9.81 21.32 3.67
N GLU A 362 10.12 21.45 2.38
CA GLU A 362 10.66 22.67 1.76
C GLU A 362 9.56 23.39 0.96
N PRO A 363 9.63 24.73 0.82
CA PRO A 363 8.74 25.48 -0.05
C PRO A 363 8.90 25.05 -1.53
N PRO A 364 7.88 25.26 -2.38
CA PRO A 364 7.90 24.82 -3.78
C PRO A 364 9.01 25.47 -4.62
N ALA A 365 9.51 26.62 -4.18
CA ALA A 365 10.69 27.29 -4.72
C ALA A 365 11.37 28.08 -3.59
N PRO A 366 12.67 28.43 -3.72
CA PRO A 366 13.32 29.40 -2.84
C PRO A 366 12.54 30.71 -2.77
N GLU A 367 12.53 31.37 -1.62
CA GLU A 367 11.81 32.62 -1.38
C GLU A 367 12.17 33.69 -2.43
N SER A 368 13.46 33.85 -2.74
CA SER A 368 13.96 34.76 -3.78
C SER A 368 13.42 34.49 -5.19
N VAL A 369 12.95 33.27 -5.48
CA VAL A 369 12.30 32.93 -6.76
C VAL A 369 10.79 33.18 -6.68
N VAL A 370 10.19 32.94 -5.52
CA VAL A 370 8.77 33.22 -5.28
C VAL A 370 8.50 34.73 -5.36
N GLU A 371 9.42 35.56 -4.86
CA GLU A 371 9.39 37.03 -5.01
C GLU A 371 9.41 37.49 -6.47
N LEU A 372 9.94 36.66 -7.40
CA LEU A 372 9.98 36.97 -8.82
C LEU A 372 8.67 36.61 -9.57
N VAL A 373 7.71 35.99 -8.89
CA VAL A 373 6.43 35.60 -9.49
C VAL A 373 5.63 36.86 -9.83
N LYS A 374 5.18 36.97 -11.07
CA LYS A 374 4.33 38.08 -11.54
C LYS A 374 3.09 37.57 -12.25
N CYS A 375 1.96 38.24 -12.02
CA CYS A 375 0.77 38.07 -12.84
C CYS A 375 0.73 39.09 -13.98
N GLY A 376 0.01 38.74 -15.05
CA GLY A 376 -0.31 39.65 -16.16
C GLY A 376 -1.59 40.48 -15.93
N CYS A 377 -2.09 40.52 -14.69
CA CYS A 377 -3.37 41.17 -14.37
C CYS A 377 -3.27 42.69 -14.46
N ARG A 378 -4.42 43.32 -14.70
CA ARG A 378 -4.61 44.78 -14.65
C ARG A 378 -5.74 45.19 -13.70
N SER A 379 -6.16 44.25 -12.84
CA SER A 379 -7.30 44.37 -11.94
C SER A 379 -6.92 43.91 -10.54
N GLU A 380 -7.85 44.03 -9.61
CA GLU A 380 -7.75 43.74 -8.17
C GLU A 380 -7.35 42.30 -7.77
N CYS A 381 -7.10 41.38 -8.72
CA CYS A 381 -6.64 40.01 -8.46
C CYS A 381 -7.51 39.16 -7.49
N SER A 382 -8.80 39.46 -7.37
CA SER A 382 -9.77 38.80 -6.47
C SER A 382 -10.32 37.45 -6.96
N THR A 383 -9.92 37.01 -8.16
CA THR A 383 -10.47 35.80 -8.80
C THR A 383 -9.38 34.93 -9.41
N ALA A 384 -9.71 33.68 -9.73
CA ALA A 384 -8.84 32.73 -10.41
C ALA A 384 -8.40 33.14 -11.85
N ARG A 385 -8.80 34.32 -12.32
CA ARG A 385 -8.20 34.95 -13.53
C ARG A 385 -6.78 35.44 -13.26
N CYS A 386 -6.43 35.75 -12.02
CA CYS A 386 -5.07 36.04 -11.62
C CYS A 386 -4.26 34.76 -11.46
N SER A 387 -3.14 34.65 -12.16
CA SER A 387 -2.25 33.49 -12.05
C SER A 387 -1.64 33.33 -10.66
N CYS A 388 -1.37 34.43 -9.94
CA CYS A 388 -0.89 34.36 -8.55
C CYS A 388 -1.99 33.78 -7.64
N HIS A 389 -3.17 34.42 -7.62
CA HIS A 389 -4.31 33.95 -6.82
C HIS A 389 -4.72 32.52 -7.17
N LYS A 390 -4.75 32.16 -8.46
CA LYS A 390 -5.09 30.80 -8.90
C LYS A 390 -4.15 29.73 -8.33
N ASN A 391 -2.88 30.08 -8.13
CA ASN A 391 -1.86 29.17 -7.59
C ASN A 391 -1.66 29.37 -6.08
N ASN A 392 -2.56 30.09 -5.39
CA ASN A 392 -2.45 30.41 -3.96
C ASN A 392 -1.14 31.11 -3.59
N LEU A 393 -0.64 31.98 -4.47
CA LEU A 393 0.52 32.82 -4.22
C LEU A 393 0.08 34.28 -4.09
N PRO A 394 0.66 35.06 -3.16
CA PRO A 394 0.45 36.49 -3.13
C PRO A 394 1.01 37.15 -4.40
N CYS A 395 0.41 38.26 -4.80
CA CYS A 395 0.96 39.13 -5.83
C CYS A 395 2.16 39.87 -5.25
N THR A 396 3.27 39.85 -5.98
CA THR A 396 4.50 40.56 -5.62
C THR A 396 4.51 41.97 -6.22
N PRO A 397 5.44 42.86 -5.83
CA PRO A 397 5.61 44.18 -6.45
C PRO A 397 5.94 44.13 -7.95
N LEU A 398 6.34 42.97 -8.50
CA LEU A 398 6.56 42.78 -9.94
C LEU A 398 5.26 42.58 -10.74
N CYS A 399 4.14 42.35 -10.08
CA CYS A 399 2.82 42.29 -10.70
C CYS A 399 2.36 43.68 -11.16
N LYS A 400 1.70 43.75 -12.32
CA LYS A 400 1.14 45.01 -12.86
C LYS A 400 -0.33 45.25 -12.49
N CYS A 401 -0.82 44.56 -11.46
CA CYS A 401 -2.19 44.71 -10.98
C CYS A 401 -2.40 46.07 -10.30
N GLY A 402 -3.53 46.72 -10.56
CA GLY A 402 -3.98 47.90 -9.81
C GLY A 402 -4.91 47.49 -8.67
N ASP A 403 -4.78 48.16 -7.51
CA ASP A 403 -5.57 47.93 -6.28
C ASP A 403 -5.69 46.44 -5.93
N CYS A 404 -4.54 45.77 -5.82
CA CYS A 404 -4.46 44.32 -5.72
C CYS A 404 -4.88 43.80 -4.34
N SER A 405 -6.06 43.18 -4.26
CA SER A 405 -6.55 42.48 -3.06
C SER A 405 -5.76 41.21 -2.71
N ASN A 406 -4.90 40.72 -3.61
CA ASN A 406 -4.06 39.54 -3.41
C ASN A 406 -2.59 39.87 -3.10
N ALA A 407 -2.26 41.13 -2.76
CA ALA A 407 -0.90 41.50 -2.36
C ALA A 407 -0.62 40.99 -0.93
N SER A 408 0.62 40.57 -0.64
CA SER A 408 1.10 40.41 0.73
C SER A 408 1.68 41.73 1.22
N ASP A 409 1.46 42.09 2.48
CA ASP A 409 2.20 43.15 3.15
C ASP A 409 3.66 42.71 3.20
N PHE A 410 4.50 43.26 2.32
CA PHE A 410 5.93 43.14 2.46
C PHE A 410 6.33 44.16 3.52
N ASP A 411 6.69 43.70 4.71
CA ASP A 411 7.40 44.52 5.69
C ASP A 411 8.74 44.93 5.06
N VAL A 412 8.75 46.12 4.45
CA VAL A 412 9.99 46.80 4.11
C VAL A 412 10.57 47.27 5.45
N PRO A 413 11.77 46.84 5.85
CA PRO A 413 12.43 47.46 7.00
C PRO A 413 12.64 48.93 6.63
N ASP A 414 11.98 49.85 7.33
CA ASP A 414 12.25 51.28 7.25
C ASP A 414 13.74 51.49 7.51
N GLN A 415 14.51 51.75 6.45
CA GLN A 415 15.85 52.34 6.56
C GLN A 415 15.68 53.85 6.58
N ASP A 416 15.05 54.36 7.65
CA ASP A 416 15.14 55.76 8.04
C ASP A 416 15.97 55.81 9.33
N GLU A 417 17.29 55.62 9.19
CA GLU A 417 18.23 56.29 10.06
C GLU A 417 18.95 57.34 9.21
N ASP A 418 18.38 58.55 9.23
CA ASP A 418 19.10 59.78 8.97
C ASP A 418 20.35 59.80 9.85
N ILE A 419 21.51 59.49 9.27
CA ILE A 419 22.79 59.83 9.87
C ILE A 419 23.07 61.29 9.48
N ASP A 420 22.53 62.19 10.30
CA ASP A 420 23.02 63.56 10.40
C ASP A 420 24.16 63.61 11.44
N GLU A 421 25.28 64.20 10.97
CA GLU A 421 26.58 64.54 11.60
C GLU A 421 27.79 63.60 11.39
#